data_AF-A0A8U0II46-F1
#
_entry.id   AF-A0A8U0II46-F1
#
_cell.length_a   1.000
_cell.length_b   1.000
_cell.length_c   1.000
_cell.angle_alpha   90.00
_cell.angle_beta   90.00
_cell.angle_gamma   90.00
#
_symmetry.space_group_name_H-M   'P 1'
#
loop_
_entity.id
_entity.type
_entity.pdbx_description
1 polymer ?
#
loop_
_entity_poly.entity_id
_entity_poly.type
_entity_poly.pdbx_seq_one_letter_code
_entity_poly.pdbx_strand_id
1 'polypeptide(L)' 'MTHCYNCGHSGTFVLLAQLAFAVPGPADGSDCASDTETQRLPASGDCSLAVQCPACDSTDVGVAAGDLLARYGSSTTS' A
#
# COMPACT_ATOMS: atom_id res chain seq x y z
N MET A 1 -21.20 6.53 8.82
CA MET A 1 -20.31 7.59 9.37
C MET A 1 -18.98 6.94 9.72
N THR A 2 -17.90 7.37 9.08
CA THR A 2 -16.55 6.85 9.29
C THR A 2 -15.98 7.36 10.61
N HIS A 3 -15.68 6.47 11.55
CA HIS A 3 -15.12 6.79 12.85
C HIS A 3 -14.08 5.74 13.27
N CYS A 4 -13.18 6.10 14.17
CA CYS A 4 -12.28 5.16 14.81
C CYS A 4 -13.04 4.38 15.89
N TYR A 5 -12.92 3.06 15.89
CA TYR A 5 -13.60 2.22 16.88
C TYR A 5 -12.95 2.27 18.27
N ASN A 6 -11.69 2.72 18.35
CA ASN A 6 -10.94 2.77 19.61
C ASN A 6 -11.18 4.06 20.42
N CYS A 7 -11.24 5.22 19.76
CA CYS A 7 -11.37 6.53 20.45
C CYS A 7 -12.61 7.34 20.02
N GLY A 8 -13.41 6.84 19.08
CA GLY A 8 -14.58 7.55 18.57
C GLY A 8 -14.27 8.75 17.67
N HIS A 9 -12.99 9.00 17.34
CA HIS A 9 -12.60 10.08 16.42
C HIS A 9 -13.36 9.95 15.10
N SER A 10 -13.93 11.06 14.64
CA SER A 10 -14.62 11.15 13.36
C SER A 10 -14.08 12.34 12.57
N GLY A 11 -14.09 12.23 11.24
CA GLY A 11 -13.54 13.26 10.36
C GLY A 11 -12.44 12.70 9.47
N THR A 12 -11.27 13.35 9.48
CA THR A 12 -10.14 12.99 8.62
C THR A 12 -9.35 11.82 9.18
N PHE A 13 -8.84 11.00 8.28
CA PHE A 13 -8.00 9.84 8.54
C PHE A 13 -6.76 9.87 7.66
N VAL A 14 -5.69 9.24 8.12
CA VAL A 14 -4.41 9.16 7.41
C VAL A 14 -4.38 7.87 6.59
N LEU A 15 -4.07 7.97 5.30
CA LEU A 15 -3.84 6.80 4.44
C LEU A 15 -2.34 6.47 4.47
N LEU A 16 -2.01 5.26 4.93
CA LEU A 16 -0.66 4.72 4.95
C LEU A 16 -0.46 3.79 3.76
N ALA A 17 0.67 3.93 3.08
CA ALA A 17 1.12 3.01 2.03
C ALA A 17 2.48 2.42 2.41
N GLN A 18 2.57 1.09 2.44
CA GLN A 18 3.82 0.36 2.65
C GLN A 18 4.19 -0.32 1.33
N LEU A 19 5.40 -0.06 0.85
CA LEU A 19 5.92 -0.63 -0.39
C LEU A 19 7.21 -1.38 -0.06
N ALA A 20 7.23 -2.66 -0.39
CA ALA A 20 8.44 -3.48 -0.34
C ALA A 20 9.05 -3.59 -1.75
N PHE A 21 10.31 -3.22 -1.88
CA PHE A 21 11.06 -3.34 -3.13
C PHE A 21 12.25 -4.27 -2.95
N ALA A 22 12.45 -5.19 -3.90
CA ALA A 22 13.66 -5.98 -3.95
C ALA A 22 14.82 -5.10 -4.42
N VAL A 23 15.92 -5.08 -3.66
CA VAL A 23 17.15 -4.36 -4.03
C VAL A 23 18.04 -5.33 -4.83
N PRO A 24 18.46 -5.00 -6.06
CA PRO A 24 19.39 -5.83 -6.81
C PRO A 24 20.72 -5.98 -6.07
N GLY A 25 21.18 -7.22 -5.89
CA GLY A 25 22.53 -7.49 -5.38
C GLY A 25 23.61 -7.18 -6.42
N PRO A 26 24.88 -7.03 -6.00
CA PRO A 26 25.99 -6.92 -6.95
C PRO A 26 26.02 -8.17 -7.84
N ALA A 27 25.98 -7.95 -9.16
CA ALA A 27 26.03 -9.02 -10.14
C ALA A 27 27.45 -9.60 -10.19
N ASP A 28 27.70 -10.64 -9.40
CA ASP A 28 28.82 -11.52 -9.67
C ASP A 28 28.52 -12.26 -10.98
N GLY A 29 29.31 -11.94 -12.00
CA GLY A 29 29.13 -12.44 -13.35
C GLY A 29 29.11 -13.96 -13.40
N SER A 30 27.96 -14.50 -13.79
CA SER A 30 27.88 -15.82 -14.41
C SER A 30 26.67 -15.83 -15.33
N ASP A 31 26.97 -15.79 -16.63
CA ASP A 31 26.07 -16.12 -17.71
C ASP A 31 25.37 -17.46 -17.44
N CYS A 32 24.10 -17.41 -17.08
CA CYS A 32 23.18 -18.49 -17.29
C CYS A 32 22.11 -18.00 -18.26
N ALA A 33 22.28 -18.39 -19.53
CA ALA A 33 21.20 -18.40 -20.50
C ALA A 33 20.01 -19.16 -19.90
N SER A 34 18.88 -18.48 -19.72
CA SER A 34 17.62 -19.13 -19.37
C SER A 34 16.64 -18.95 -20.52
N ASP A 35 16.40 -20.09 -21.15
CA ASP A 35 15.33 -20.40 -22.06
C ASP A 35 13.98 -19.76 -21.71
N THR A 36 13.29 -19.41 -22.78
CA THR A 36 11.86 -19.20 -22.94
C THR A 36 11.02 -20.16 -22.09
N GLU A 37 10.71 -19.78 -20.85
CA GLU A 37 9.58 -20.29 -20.09
C GLU A 37 8.98 -19.12 -19.30
N THR A 38 7.67 -18.95 -19.45
CA THR A 38 6.82 -17.96 -18.81
C THR A 38 6.77 -18.18 -17.29
N GLN A 39 7.89 -17.98 -16.59
CA GLN A 39 7.90 -17.79 -15.15
C GLN A 39 7.83 -16.29 -14.87
N ARG A 40 6.62 -15.87 -14.55
CA ARG A 40 6.25 -14.57 -13.99
C ARG A 40 7.08 -14.33 -12.72
N LEU A 41 8.30 -13.82 -12.87
CA LEU A 41 9.12 -13.28 -11.80
C LEU A 41 8.23 -12.35 -10.96
N PRO A 42 8.19 -12.45 -9.61
CA PRO A 42 7.54 -11.44 -8.79
C PRO A 42 8.43 -10.18 -8.82
N ALA A 43 8.40 -9.46 -9.94
CA ALA A 43 8.83 -8.06 -10.03
C ALA A 43 7.81 -7.12 -9.35
N SER A 44 6.70 -7.68 -8.88
CA SER A 44 5.66 -7.00 -8.12
C SER A 44 6.10 -6.88 -6.66
N GLY A 45 6.68 -5.75 -6.30
CA GLY A 45 6.83 -5.38 -4.90
C GLY A 45 5.48 -5.42 -4.18
N ASP A 46 5.45 -5.98 -2.97
CA ASP A 46 4.24 -6.04 -2.17
C ASP A 46 3.86 -4.62 -1.73
N CYS A 47 2.64 -4.20 -2.09
CA CYS A 47 2.06 -2.93 -1.70
C CYS A 47 0.91 -3.18 -0.73
N SER A 48 1.01 -2.68 0.50
CA SER A 48 -0.05 -2.77 1.51
C SER A 48 -0.55 -1.37 1.87
N LEU A 49 -1.87 -1.23 1.98
CA LEU A 49 -2.53 0.01 2.37
C LEU A 49 -3.22 -0.16 3.71
N ALA A 50 -3.08 0.83 4.58
CA ALA A 50 -3.77 0.88 5.86
C ALA A 50 -4.32 2.29 6.11
N VAL A 51 -5.28 2.40 7.03
CA VAL A 51 -5.80 3.70 7.47
C VAL A 51 -5.49 3.86 8.95
N GLN A 52 -5.02 5.04 9.34
CA GLN A 52 -4.67 5.36 10.72
C GLN A 52 -5.52 6.52 11.24
N CYS A 53 -6.00 6.39 12.48
CA CYS A 53 -6.63 7.47 13.22
C CYS A 53 -5.57 8.45 13.75
N PRO A 54 -5.65 9.75 13.43
CA PRO A 54 -4.66 10.74 13.87
C PRO A 54 -4.74 11.07 15.38
N ALA A 55 -5.82 10.68 16.05
CA ALA A 55 -6.03 11.02 17.47
C ALA A 55 -5.42 9.99 18.44
N CYS A 56 -5.29 8.73 18.01
CA CYS A 56 -4.86 7.64 18.88
C CYS A 56 -3.97 6.59 18.19
N ASP A 57 -3.56 6.84 16.95
CA ASP A 57 -2.71 5.95 16.13
C ASP A 57 -3.28 4.55 15.86
N SER A 58 -4.57 4.33 16.14
CA SER A 58 -5.24 3.07 15.85
C SER A 58 -5.50 2.90 14.35
N THR A 59 -5.29 1.68 13.84
CA THR A 59 -5.70 1.27 12.49
C THR A 59 -7.11 0.69 12.43
N ASP A 60 -7.77 0.53 13.58
CA ASP A 60 -9.12 0.02 13.68
C ASP A 60 -10.14 1.15 13.46
N VAL A 61 -10.47 1.36 12.19
CA VAL A 61 -11.33 2.45 11.73
C VAL A 61 -12.40 1.93 10.77
N GLY A 62 -13.60 2.52 10.83
CA GLY A 62 -14.74 2.15 9.98
C GLY A 62 -14.64 2.65 8.54
N VAL A 63 -13.45 2.76 7.96
CA VAL A 63 -13.22 3.20 6.58
C VAL A 63 -12.15 2.34 5.91
N ALA A 64 -12.44 1.86 4.70
CA ALA A 64 -11.49 1.09 3.92
C ALA A 64 -10.46 2.02 3.26
N ALA A 65 -9.20 1.57 3.21
CA ALA A 65 -8.11 2.30 2.56
C ALA A 65 -8.39 2.60 1.08
N GLY A 66 -9.02 1.64 0.37
CA GLY A 66 -9.42 1.79 -1.03
C GLY A 66 -10.42 2.93 -1.25
N ASP A 67 -11.37 3.13 -0.34
CA ASP A 67 -12.38 4.19 -0.46
C ASP A 67 -11.78 5.60 -0.30
N LEU A 68 -10.74 5.73 0.53
CA LEU A 68 -9.99 6.98 0.68
C LEU A 68 -9.16 7.25 -0.57
N LEU A 69 -8.49 6.22 -1.10
CA LEU A 69 -7.67 6.34 -2.30
C LEU A 69 -8.52 6.70 -3.53
N ALA A 70 -9.68 6.05 -3.71
CA ALA A 70 -10.60 6.34 -4.80
C ALA A 70 -11.11 7.79 -4.76
N ARG A 71 -11.46 8.29 -3.56
CA ARG A 71 -11.88 9.69 -3.38
C ARG A 71 -10.78 10.68 -3.72
N TYR A 72 -9.53 10.39 -3.35
CA TYR A 72 -8.41 11.24 -3.72
C TYR A 72 -8.21 11.24 -5.24
N GLY A 73 -8.22 10.05 -5.87
CA GLY A 73 -8.11 9.90 -7.33
C GLY A 73 -9.19 10.67 -8.09
N SER A 74 -10.44 10.59 -7.66
CA SER A 74 -11.56 11.35 -8.25
C SER A 74 -11.45 12.86 -8.03
N SER A 75 -10.77 13.30 -6.97
CA SER A 75 -10.57 14.73 -6.67
C SER A 75 -9.42 15.37 -7.46
N THR A 76 -8.54 14.56 -8.06
CA THR A 76 -7.35 15.06 -8.80
C THR A 76 -7.59 15.19 -10.31
N THR A 77 -8.73 14.73 -10.81
CA THR A 77 -9.18 14.92 -12.20
C THR A 77 -10.23 16.02 -12.27
N SER A 78 -9.83 17.28 -12.29
CA SER A 78 -10.69 18.41 -12.69
C SER A 78 -9.89 19.54 -13.30
#